data_AF-A0A7C3YU74-F1
#
_entry.id   AF-A0A7C3YU74-F1
#
_cell.length_a   1.000
_cell.length_b   1.000
_cell.length_c   1.000
_cell.angle_alpha   90.00
_cell.angle_beta   90.00
_cell.angle_gamma   90.00
#
_symmetry.space_group_name_H-M   'P 1'
#
loop_
_entity.id
_entity.type
_entity.pdbx_description
1 polymer ?
#
loop_
_entity_poly.entity_id
_entity_poly.type
_entity_poly.pdbx_seq_one_letter_code
_entity_poly.pdbx_strand_id
1 'polypeptide(L)'
;MKKNVYPLAFLFVLAVFITGCATLAEPQWAKLEVTSDVEQFTDGSMYTTAQTKIPEHVKGEKVDDSRFTEAYVSLKSPQEVKRILIRRRTEDTVATDLNIYAMVNNEWTLVKEVRGNDKSDIDVRINTVKTDKIKIRAQRSLRTAAGKSAVQQAGGAARGGRRAGGQAGAGEAERILREPLKFAEIEVYGIASEAVPAKTEQKK
;
A
#
# COMPACT_ATOMS: atom_id res chain seq x y z
N MET A 1 -54.97 24.87 35.14
CA MET A 1 -54.02 25.52 34.21
C MET A 1 -52.83 24.58 34.01
N LYS A 2 -52.77 23.87 32.88
CA LYS A 2 -51.72 22.89 32.58
C LYS A 2 -50.47 23.65 32.13
N LYS A 3 -49.38 23.55 32.89
CA LYS A 3 -48.10 24.21 32.59
C LYS A 3 -47.36 23.42 31.50
N ASN A 4 -46.97 24.12 30.44
CA ASN A 4 -46.20 23.62 29.31
C ASN A 4 -44.77 23.25 29.74
N VAL A 5 -44.52 21.98 30.05
CA VAL A 5 -43.18 21.45 30.41
C VAL A 5 -42.42 20.89 29.19
N TYR A 6 -43.07 20.87 28.02
CA TYR A 6 -42.50 20.27 26.80
C TYR A 6 -41.38 21.03 26.07
N PRO A 7 -41.18 22.37 26.18
CA PRO A 7 -40.16 23.04 25.35
C PRO A 7 -38.72 22.85 25.85
N LEU A 8 -38.52 22.56 27.14
CA LEU A 8 -37.16 22.43 27.71
C LEU A 8 -36.54 21.05 27.46
N ALA A 9 -37.36 20.00 27.49
CA ALA A 9 -36.90 18.63 27.23
C ALA A 9 -36.50 18.42 25.75
N PHE A 10 -37.18 19.12 24.83
CA PHE A 10 -36.89 19.06 23.40
C PHE A 10 -35.54 19.73 23.04
N LEU A 11 -35.18 20.81 23.74
CA LEU A 11 -33.90 21.49 23.57
C LEU A 11 -32.69 20.66 24.02
N PHE A 12 -32.85 19.86 25.08
CA PHE A 12 -31.78 18.98 25.58
C PHE A 12 -31.50 17.82 24.61
N VAL A 13 -32.54 17.25 23.98
CA VAL A 13 -32.36 16.21 22.96
C VAL A 13 -31.69 16.77 21.71
N LEU A 14 -32.04 17.99 21.28
CA LEU A 14 -31.42 18.63 20.11
C LEU A 14 -29.92 18.91 20.34
N ALA A 15 -29.51 19.33 21.55
CA ALA A 15 -28.11 19.61 21.88
C ALA A 15 -27.21 18.34 21.86
N VAL A 16 -27.77 17.17 22.16
CA VAL A 16 -27.07 15.87 22.09
C VAL A 16 -26.89 15.41 20.64
N PHE A 17 -27.84 15.72 19.75
CA PHE A 17 -27.69 15.43 18.31
C PHE A 17 -26.68 16.35 17.61
N ILE A 18 -26.50 17.60 18.05
CA ILE A 18 -25.55 18.54 17.44
C ILE A 18 -24.11 18.29 17.91
N THR A 19 -23.90 17.80 19.14
CA THR A 19 -22.56 17.44 19.64
C THR A 19 -22.11 16.01 19.27
N GLY A 20 -23.03 15.16 18.78
CA GLY A 20 -22.75 13.80 18.34
C GLY A 20 -22.04 13.66 16.99
N CYS A 21 -21.97 14.73 16.19
CA CYS A 21 -21.11 14.79 15.01
C CYS A 21 -19.72 15.32 15.39
N ALA A 22 -19.06 14.64 16.33
CA ALA A 22 -17.61 14.69 16.37
C ALA A 22 -17.14 14.01 15.07
N THR A 23 -17.01 14.81 14.01
CA THR A 23 -16.34 14.43 12.79
C THR A 23 -14.98 13.87 13.20
N LEU A 24 -14.80 12.56 13.07
CA LEU A 24 -13.47 11.94 13.12
C LEU A 24 -12.65 12.66 12.04
N ALA A 25 -11.89 13.68 12.44
CA ALA A 25 -11.02 14.40 11.54
C ALA A 25 -10.06 13.36 10.97
N GLU A 26 -10.04 13.21 9.64
CA GLU A 26 -9.05 12.36 9.01
C GLU A 26 -7.67 12.89 9.39
N PRO A 27 -6.74 12.02 9.83
CA PRO A 27 -5.41 12.43 10.21
C PRO A 27 -4.75 13.16 9.03
N GLN A 28 -4.28 14.38 9.27
CA GLN A 28 -3.49 15.10 8.28
C GLN A 28 -2.11 14.45 8.16
N TRP A 29 -1.75 14.11 6.93
CA TRP A 29 -0.48 13.46 6.59
C TRP A 29 0.53 14.48 6.10
N ALA A 30 1.75 14.44 6.62
CA ALA A 30 2.86 15.25 6.11
C ALA A 30 3.70 14.42 5.14
N LYS A 31 3.83 14.85 3.88
CA LYS A 31 4.72 14.21 2.89
C LYS A 31 6.16 14.41 3.35
N LEU A 32 6.91 13.32 3.46
CA LEU A 32 8.31 13.32 3.85
C LEU A 32 9.18 13.35 2.59
N GLU A 33 10.31 14.05 2.67
CA GLU A 33 11.30 14.05 1.60
C GLU A 33 12.11 12.76 1.61
N VAL A 34 12.18 12.10 0.47
CA VAL A 34 12.83 10.80 0.31
C VAL A 34 13.73 10.78 -0.93
N THR A 35 14.73 9.90 -0.89
CA THR A 35 15.53 9.50 -2.04
C THR A 35 15.40 7.99 -2.24
N SER A 36 15.61 7.50 -3.45
CA SER A 36 15.59 6.06 -3.74
C SER A 36 16.78 5.66 -4.61
N ASP A 37 17.18 4.40 -4.50
CA ASP A 37 18.10 3.76 -5.46
C ASP A 37 17.43 3.50 -6.82
N VAL A 38 16.10 3.54 -6.86
CA VAL A 38 15.28 3.49 -8.07
C VAL A 38 14.87 4.91 -8.45
N GLU A 39 15.50 5.48 -9.46
CA GLU A 39 15.31 6.89 -9.86
C GLU A 39 13.84 7.26 -10.09
N GLN A 40 13.09 6.38 -10.77
CA GLN A 40 11.70 6.64 -11.14
C GLN A 40 10.80 6.85 -9.91
N PHE A 41 11.10 6.22 -8.77
CA PHE A 41 10.30 6.38 -7.56
C PHE A 41 10.24 7.82 -7.05
N THR A 42 11.25 8.63 -7.35
CA THR A 42 11.42 9.97 -6.78
C THR A 42 11.58 11.07 -7.84
N ASP A 43 11.37 10.75 -9.13
CA ASP A 43 11.51 11.73 -10.22
C ASP A 43 10.28 12.64 -10.40
N GLY A 44 9.18 12.36 -9.68
CA GLY A 44 7.93 13.13 -9.70
C GLY A 44 7.11 12.96 -10.98
N SER A 45 7.43 11.97 -11.81
CA SER A 45 6.79 11.72 -13.10
C SER A 45 5.99 10.41 -13.09
N MET A 46 4.70 10.50 -13.46
CA MET A 46 3.86 9.31 -13.66
C MET A 46 4.09 8.63 -15.03
N TYR A 47 4.92 9.23 -15.90
CA TYR A 47 5.21 8.71 -17.24
C TYR A 47 6.42 7.79 -17.29
N THR A 48 7.28 7.86 -16.27
CA THR A 48 8.44 7.02 -16.04
C THR A 48 8.03 5.88 -15.11
N THR A 49 8.52 4.66 -15.37
CA THR A 49 8.20 3.51 -14.52
C THR A 49 9.44 2.68 -14.27
N ALA A 50 9.66 2.33 -13.01
CA ALA A 50 10.59 1.29 -12.62
C ALA A 50 9.96 -0.07 -12.89
N GLN A 51 10.74 -0.99 -13.43
CA GLN A 51 10.29 -2.34 -13.76
C GLN A 51 11.02 -3.36 -12.88
N THR A 52 10.28 -4.30 -12.31
CA THR A 52 10.88 -5.42 -11.58
C THR A 52 11.57 -6.36 -12.54
N LYS A 53 12.63 -7.03 -12.08
CA LYS A 53 13.23 -8.14 -12.84
C LYS A 53 12.18 -9.24 -13.03
N ILE A 54 12.13 -9.79 -14.23
CA ILE A 54 11.30 -10.97 -14.49
C ILE A 54 11.95 -12.13 -13.73
N PRO A 55 11.21 -12.83 -12.85
CA PRO A 55 11.75 -13.99 -12.15
C PRO A 55 12.22 -15.02 -13.18
N GLU A 56 13.50 -15.37 -13.18
CA GLU A 56 13.94 -16.59 -13.87
C GLU A 56 13.34 -17.77 -13.11
N HIS A 57 12.51 -18.57 -13.77
CA HIS A 57 11.93 -19.74 -13.13
C HIS A 57 13.02 -20.81 -12.96
N VAL A 58 13.79 -20.75 -11.87
CA VAL A 58 14.77 -21.79 -11.54
C VAL A 58 14.04 -22.94 -10.86
N LYS A 59 13.67 -23.94 -11.66
CA LYS A 59 12.97 -25.14 -11.20
C LYS A 59 13.85 -25.90 -10.21
N GLY A 60 13.56 -25.83 -8.90
CA GLY A 60 14.13 -26.72 -7.89
C GLY A 60 14.63 -26.09 -6.58
N GLU A 61 14.73 -24.76 -6.48
CA GLU A 61 15.23 -24.12 -5.26
C GLU A 61 14.12 -23.72 -4.27
N LYS A 62 14.29 -24.12 -3.00
CA LYS A 62 13.31 -23.90 -1.91
C LYS A 62 13.24 -22.45 -1.42
N VAL A 63 14.23 -21.62 -1.72
CA VAL A 63 14.33 -20.24 -1.25
C VAL A 63 14.82 -19.37 -2.40
N ASP A 64 14.03 -19.33 -3.47
CA ASP A 64 14.41 -18.58 -4.66
C ASP A 64 14.12 -17.08 -4.45
N ASP A 65 15.10 -16.38 -3.88
CA ASP A 65 15.12 -14.94 -3.68
C ASP A 65 15.14 -14.17 -5.02
N SER A 66 15.48 -14.85 -6.13
CA SER A 66 15.46 -14.28 -7.49
C SER A 66 14.06 -13.84 -7.94
N ARG A 67 13.02 -14.33 -7.26
CA ARG A 67 11.61 -13.97 -7.51
C ARG A 67 11.22 -12.60 -6.98
N PHE A 68 12.06 -12.01 -6.14
CA PHE A 68 11.80 -10.72 -5.52
C PHE A 68 12.68 -9.64 -6.14
N THR A 69 12.09 -8.50 -6.42
CA THR A 69 12.85 -7.27 -6.68
C THR A 69 12.76 -6.39 -5.44
N GLU A 70 13.91 -5.90 -5.00
CA GLU A 70 14.01 -4.99 -3.86
C GLU A 70 14.28 -3.57 -4.34
N ALA A 71 13.68 -2.60 -3.68
CA ALA A 71 13.96 -1.18 -3.81
C ALA A 71 14.15 -0.57 -2.43
N TYR A 72 15.05 0.40 -2.32
CA TYR A 72 15.45 1.04 -1.09
C TYR A 72 15.11 2.53 -1.15
N VAL A 73 14.41 3.00 -0.12
CA VAL A 73 14.01 4.39 0.02
C VAL A 73 14.61 4.93 1.30
N SER A 74 15.32 6.04 1.21
CA SER A 74 16.03 6.68 2.32
C SER A 74 15.43 8.06 2.61
N LEU A 75 15.34 8.40 3.89
CA LEU A 75 14.98 9.72 4.38
C LEU A 75 16.25 10.48 4.78
N LYS A 76 16.20 11.82 4.79
CA LYS A 76 17.34 12.65 5.23
C LYS A 76 17.77 12.38 6.68
N SER A 77 16.84 11.97 7.52
CA SER A 77 17.06 11.66 8.93
C SER A 77 15.99 10.69 9.44
N PRO A 78 16.19 10.01 10.60
CA PRO A 78 15.17 9.16 11.19
C PRO A 78 13.90 9.93 11.54
N GLN A 79 12.79 9.63 10.87
CA GLN A 79 11.50 10.30 11.02
C GLN A 79 10.38 9.28 11.26
N GLU A 80 9.26 9.73 11.82
CA GLU A 80 8.09 8.89 12.03
C GLU A 80 7.32 8.69 10.72
N VAL A 81 7.27 7.44 10.26
CA VAL A 81 6.56 7.02 9.06
C VAL A 81 5.30 6.28 9.45
N LYS A 82 4.17 6.60 8.80
CA LYS A 82 2.86 6.00 9.08
C LYS A 82 2.09 5.57 7.83
N ARG A 83 2.42 6.15 6.68
CA ARG A 83 1.80 5.82 5.40
C ARG A 83 2.83 5.85 4.30
N ILE A 84 2.75 4.87 3.40
CA ILE A 84 3.57 4.78 2.19
C ILE A 84 2.59 4.59 1.04
N LEU A 85 2.62 5.49 0.06
CA LEU A 85 1.81 5.40 -1.14
C LEU A 85 2.73 5.00 -2.30
N ILE A 86 2.46 3.85 -2.90
CA ILE A 86 3.17 3.39 -4.10
C ILE A 86 2.20 3.54 -5.27
N ARG A 87 2.56 4.39 -6.23
CA ARG A 87 1.73 4.72 -7.39
C ARG A 87 2.14 3.90 -8.60
N ARG A 88 1.15 3.52 -9.39
CA ARG A 88 1.26 2.77 -10.63
C ARG A 88 0.36 3.42 -11.66
N ARG A 89 0.64 3.18 -12.93
CA ARG A 89 -0.23 3.69 -13.99
C ARG A 89 -1.52 2.86 -14.01
N THR A 90 -2.61 3.48 -14.41
CA THR A 90 -3.93 2.84 -14.50
C THR A 90 -3.98 1.68 -15.51
N GLU A 91 -3.05 1.66 -16.47
CA GLU A 91 -2.87 0.58 -17.44
C GLU A 91 -2.17 -0.66 -16.86
N ASP A 92 -1.46 -0.52 -15.74
CA ASP A 92 -0.76 -1.63 -15.09
C ASP A 92 -1.74 -2.43 -14.22
N THR A 93 -2.38 -3.43 -14.83
CA THR A 93 -3.44 -4.24 -14.19
C THR A 93 -2.94 -5.46 -13.42
N VAL A 94 -1.63 -5.71 -13.42
CA VAL A 94 -1.04 -6.89 -12.76
C VAL A 94 -1.19 -6.77 -11.24
N ALA A 95 -1.71 -7.82 -10.59
CA ALA A 95 -1.83 -7.87 -9.13
C ALA A 95 -0.46 -8.08 -8.46
N THR A 96 -0.22 -7.37 -7.36
CA THR A 96 1.08 -7.30 -6.68
C THR A 96 1.01 -7.78 -5.25
N ASP A 97 2.08 -8.47 -4.81
CA ASP A 97 2.32 -8.74 -3.40
C ASP A 97 3.57 -7.94 -2.98
N LEU A 98 3.49 -7.17 -1.91
CA LEU A 98 4.59 -6.34 -1.41
C LEU A 98 4.88 -6.64 0.05
N ASN A 99 6.14 -6.79 0.38
CA ASN A 99 6.62 -6.77 1.75
C ASN A 99 7.36 -5.45 2.00
N ILE A 100 6.88 -4.70 2.99
CA ILE A 100 7.45 -3.41 3.37
C ILE A 100 8.21 -3.60 4.67
N TYR A 101 9.48 -3.25 4.65
CA TYR A 101 10.39 -3.31 5.79
C TYR A 101 10.85 -1.91 6.16
N ALA A 102 11.10 -1.68 7.44
CA ALA A 102 11.75 -0.49 7.96
C ALA A 102 13.04 -0.88 8.69
N MET A 103 14.05 -0.01 8.63
CA MET A 103 15.26 -0.18 9.43
C MET A 103 14.99 0.29 10.87
N VAL A 104 15.01 -0.64 11.82
CA VAL A 104 14.79 -0.34 13.24
C VAL A 104 15.93 -0.97 14.02
N ASN A 105 16.64 -0.18 14.84
CA ASN A 105 17.81 -0.64 15.60
C ASN A 105 18.86 -1.36 14.72
N ASN A 106 19.08 -0.85 13.50
CA ASN A 106 19.98 -1.42 12.50
C ASN A 106 19.61 -2.83 11.97
N GLU A 107 18.34 -3.23 12.16
CA GLU A 107 17.79 -4.48 11.62
C GLU A 107 16.57 -4.21 10.73
N TRP A 108 16.44 -4.98 9.65
CA TRP A 108 15.29 -4.92 8.76
C TRP A 108 14.08 -5.59 9.40
N THR A 109 13.11 -4.78 9.83
CA THR A 109 11.87 -5.26 10.44
C THR A 109 10.72 -5.17 9.43
N LEU A 110 9.99 -6.28 9.23
CA LEU A 110 8.79 -6.28 8.40
C LEU A 110 7.69 -5.45 9.09
N VAL A 111 7.24 -4.37 8.46
CA VAL A 111 6.19 -3.50 9.00
C VAL A 111 4.83 -3.74 8.37
N LYS A 112 4.80 -4.24 7.13
CA LYS A 112 3.54 -4.55 6.43
C LYS A 112 3.72 -5.55 5.32
N GLU A 113 2.71 -6.38 5.15
CA GLU A 113 2.53 -7.25 3.99
C GLU A 113 1.25 -6.83 3.23
N VAL A 114 1.38 -6.72 1.91
CA VAL A 114 0.30 -6.45 0.95
C VAL A 114 0.20 -7.66 0.04
N ARG A 115 -1.01 -8.19 -0.16
CA ARG A 115 -1.25 -9.37 -1.01
C ARG A 115 -2.36 -9.11 -2.02
N GLY A 116 -2.08 -9.40 -3.28
CA GLY A 116 -3.03 -9.41 -4.40
C GLY A 116 -3.60 -8.03 -4.71
N ASN A 117 -2.81 -6.96 -4.54
CA ASN A 117 -3.28 -5.61 -4.81
C ASN A 117 -3.13 -5.26 -6.29
N ASP A 118 -4.26 -5.00 -6.95
CA ASP A 118 -4.41 -4.65 -8.36
C ASP A 118 -4.74 -3.17 -8.60
N LYS A 119 -4.79 -2.37 -7.54
CA LYS A 119 -5.05 -0.92 -7.65
C LYS A 119 -3.83 -0.20 -8.25
N SER A 120 -4.12 0.91 -8.94
CA SER A 120 -3.10 1.86 -9.39
C SER A 120 -2.38 2.49 -8.21
N ASP A 121 -3.14 2.83 -7.16
CA ASP A 121 -2.61 3.45 -5.95
C ASP A 121 -2.62 2.44 -4.80
N ILE A 122 -1.42 1.98 -4.43
CA ILE A 122 -1.22 1.07 -3.32
C ILE A 122 -0.98 1.91 -2.05
N ASP A 123 -2.07 2.25 -1.36
CA ASP A 123 -2.03 2.96 -0.07
C ASP A 123 -1.70 1.99 1.08
N VAL A 124 -0.46 2.06 1.56
CA VAL A 124 0.04 1.21 2.64
C VAL A 124 0.07 1.99 3.96
N ARG A 125 -0.89 1.70 4.83
CA ARG A 125 -0.92 2.23 6.21
C ARG A 125 -0.24 1.26 7.18
N ILE A 126 0.70 1.79 7.96
CA ILE A 126 1.52 1.03 8.91
C ILE A 126 1.38 1.60 10.32
N ASN A 127 1.76 0.80 11.32
CA ASN A 127 1.98 1.33 12.65
C ASN A 127 3.14 2.32 12.59
N THR A 128 3.05 3.43 13.33
CA THR A 128 4.09 4.46 13.34
C THR A 128 5.45 3.82 13.62
N VAL A 129 6.40 3.99 12.70
CA VAL A 129 7.77 3.50 12.84
C VAL A 129 8.73 4.66 12.64
N LYS A 130 9.66 4.84 13.57
CA LYS A 130 10.74 5.81 13.42
C LYS A 130 11.88 5.17 12.64
N THR A 131 12.13 5.63 11.42
CA THR A 131 13.15 5.07 10.52
C THR A 131 13.71 6.13 9.58
N ASP A 132 14.93 5.91 9.10
CA ASP A 132 15.54 6.65 7.99
C ASP A 132 15.57 5.82 6.69
N LYS A 133 15.24 4.53 6.75
CA LYS A 133 15.30 3.62 5.60
C LYS A 133 14.09 2.70 5.53
N ILE A 134 13.58 2.52 4.33
CA ILE A 134 12.47 1.65 3.99
C ILE A 134 12.95 0.73 2.86
N LYS A 135 12.68 -0.56 3.00
CA LYS A 135 12.91 -1.54 1.94
C LYS A 135 11.58 -2.07 1.44
N ILE A 136 11.39 -2.04 0.14
CA ILE A 136 10.20 -2.51 -0.55
C ILE A 136 10.60 -3.74 -1.33
N ARG A 137 10.05 -4.88 -0.93
CA ARG A 137 10.28 -6.15 -1.60
C ARG A 137 9.04 -6.52 -2.38
N ALA A 138 9.11 -6.38 -3.69
CA ALA A 138 8.02 -6.66 -4.59
C ALA A 138 8.12 -8.06 -5.19
N GLN A 139 6.99 -8.74 -5.26
CA GLN A 139 6.80 -9.96 -6.03
C GLN A 139 5.43 -9.89 -6.74
N ARG A 140 5.30 -10.60 -7.85
CA ARG A 140 4.00 -10.75 -8.50
C ARG A 140 3.08 -11.58 -7.61
N SER A 141 1.79 -11.21 -7.56
CA SER A 141 0.81 -12.06 -6.89
C SER A 141 0.61 -13.36 -7.65
N LEU A 142 0.58 -14.48 -6.92
CA LEU A 142 0.14 -15.77 -7.47
C LEU A 142 -1.39 -15.83 -7.59
N ARG A 143 -2.10 -14.73 -7.34
CA ARG A 143 -3.56 -14.61 -7.37
C ARG A 143 -3.98 -13.77 -8.58
N THR A 144 -5.02 -14.23 -9.27
CA THR A 144 -5.74 -13.43 -10.26
C THR A 144 -6.55 -12.33 -9.57
N ALA A 145 -6.94 -11.27 -10.28
CA ALA A 145 -7.81 -10.20 -9.77
C ALA A 145 -9.15 -10.72 -9.19
N ALA A 146 -9.62 -11.89 -9.66
CA ALA A 146 -10.78 -12.59 -9.12
C ALA A 146 -10.49 -13.40 -7.82
N GLY A 147 -9.33 -13.22 -7.20
CA GLY A 147 -8.91 -13.89 -5.97
C GLY A 147 -8.55 -15.38 -6.11
N LYS A 148 -8.59 -15.94 -7.34
CA LYS A 148 -8.23 -17.35 -7.59
C LYS A 148 -6.73 -17.50 -7.79
N SER A 149 -6.12 -18.47 -7.12
CA SER A 149 -4.69 -18.79 -7.27
C SER A 149 -4.38 -19.26 -8.70
N ALA A 150 -3.53 -18.52 -9.43
CA ALA A 150 -3.07 -18.87 -10.78
C ALA A 150 -2.33 -20.21 -10.82
N VAL A 151 -1.68 -20.60 -9.72
CA VAL A 151 -0.94 -21.87 -9.59
C VAL A 151 -1.88 -23.09 -9.61
N GLN A 152 -3.16 -22.93 -9.25
CA GLN A 152 -4.09 -24.06 -9.17
C GLN A 152 -4.58 -24.54 -10.55
N GLN A 153 -4.45 -23.73 -11.60
CA GLN A 153 -4.83 -24.14 -12.96
C GLN A 153 -3.73 -24.89 -13.71
N ALA A 154 -2.47 -24.81 -13.29
CA ALA A 154 -1.35 -25.48 -13.96
C ALA A 154 -1.08 -26.91 -13.43
N GLY A 155 -1.53 -27.27 -12.22
CA GLY A 155 -1.15 -28.50 -11.53
C GLY A 155 -2.13 -29.68 -11.62
N GLY A 156 -3.24 -29.56 -12.37
CA GLY A 156 -4.36 -30.51 -12.31
C GLY A 156 -4.60 -31.32 -13.59
N ALA A 157 -3.57 -31.65 -14.37
CA ALA A 157 -3.70 -32.50 -15.55
C ALA A 157 -3.09 -33.88 -15.33
N ALA A 158 -3.60 -34.61 -14.33
CA ALA A 158 -3.39 -36.06 -14.22
C ALA A 158 -4.75 -36.75 -14.17
N ARG A 159 -5.05 -37.47 -15.26
CA ARG A 159 -6.20 -38.35 -15.55
C ARG A 159 -7.47 -37.71 -16.13
N GLY A 160 -7.57 -37.84 -17.46
CA GLY A 160 -8.73 -38.45 -18.10
C GLY A 160 -9.86 -37.50 -18.54
N GLY A 161 -9.99 -37.35 -19.86
CA GLY A 161 -11.27 -36.94 -20.48
C GLY A 161 -11.21 -35.62 -21.23
N ARG A 162 -11.40 -35.71 -22.55
CA ARG A 162 -11.56 -34.59 -23.50
C ARG A 162 -12.45 -33.49 -22.92
N ARG A 163 -11.92 -32.26 -22.81
CA ARG A 163 -12.73 -31.03 -22.81
C ARG A 163 -12.16 -30.06 -23.83
N ALA A 164 -12.91 -29.90 -24.92
CA ALA A 164 -12.82 -28.78 -25.82
C ALA A 164 -13.14 -27.48 -25.05
N GLY A 165 -12.38 -26.40 -25.30
CA GLY A 165 -12.79 -25.03 -24.95
C GLY A 165 -12.08 -24.29 -23.81
N GLY A 166 -10.82 -24.61 -23.47
CA GLY A 166 -10.12 -23.98 -22.33
C GLY A 166 -8.84 -23.19 -22.64
N GLN A 167 -8.52 -22.92 -23.90
CA GLN A 167 -7.18 -22.44 -24.29
C GLN A 167 -6.95 -20.94 -24.05
N ALA A 168 -8.01 -20.13 -23.92
CA ALA A 168 -7.91 -18.69 -23.73
C ALA A 168 -7.37 -18.29 -22.32
N GLY A 169 -7.70 -19.06 -21.27
CA GLY A 169 -7.30 -18.73 -19.89
C GLY A 169 -5.86 -19.11 -19.54
N ALA A 170 -5.31 -20.16 -20.17
CA ALA A 170 -3.95 -20.62 -19.89
C ALA A 170 -2.89 -19.68 -20.48
N GLY A 171 -3.09 -19.19 -21.71
CA GLY A 171 -2.17 -18.24 -22.35
C GLY A 171 -2.20 -16.84 -21.69
N GLU A 172 -3.37 -16.40 -21.22
CA GLU A 172 -3.50 -15.14 -20.49
C GLU A 172 -2.85 -15.21 -19.11
N ALA A 173 -3.05 -16.32 -18.38
CA ALA A 173 -2.35 -16.56 -17.12
C ALA A 173 -0.83 -16.60 -17.33
N GLU A 174 -0.34 -17.27 -18.38
CA GLU A 174 1.10 -17.33 -18.68
C GLU A 174 1.68 -15.97 -19.08
N ARG A 175 0.93 -15.15 -19.84
CA ARG A 175 1.33 -13.77 -20.18
C ARG A 175 1.43 -12.88 -18.94
N ILE A 176 0.43 -12.91 -18.07
CA ILE A 176 0.45 -12.18 -16.78
C ILE A 176 1.60 -12.67 -15.89
N LEU A 177 1.95 -13.95 -15.98
CA LEU A 177 3.12 -14.54 -15.29
C LEU A 177 4.48 -14.17 -15.92
N ARG A 178 4.53 -13.43 -17.03
CA ARG A 178 5.78 -12.98 -17.67
C ARG A 178 5.93 -11.47 -17.71
N GLU A 179 4.86 -10.71 -17.49
CA GLU A 179 4.93 -9.25 -17.44
C GLU A 179 5.63 -8.76 -16.16
N PRO A 180 6.62 -7.85 -16.27
CA PRO A 180 7.24 -7.23 -15.10
C PRO A 180 6.25 -6.31 -14.38
N LEU A 181 6.38 -6.21 -13.05
CA LEU A 181 5.64 -5.19 -12.30
C LEU A 181 6.23 -3.83 -12.59
N LYS A 182 5.35 -2.84 -12.78
CA LYS A 182 5.72 -1.46 -13.03
C LYS A 182 5.21 -0.57 -11.91
N PHE A 183 6.06 0.33 -11.47
CA PHE A 183 5.81 1.30 -10.41
C PHE A 183 6.29 2.65 -10.89
N ALA A 184 5.46 3.68 -10.74
CA ALA A 184 5.76 5.02 -11.20
C ALA A 184 6.44 5.83 -10.10
N GLU A 185 5.75 6.07 -8.98
CA GLU A 185 6.21 6.99 -7.94
C GLU A 185 6.04 6.36 -6.55
N ILE A 186 6.86 6.79 -5.59
CA ILE A 186 6.63 6.55 -4.18
C ILE A 186 6.50 7.85 -3.38
N GLU A 187 5.54 7.87 -2.47
CA GLU A 187 5.38 8.93 -1.49
C GLU A 187 5.37 8.33 -0.08
N VAL A 188 6.17 8.92 0.81
CA VAL A 188 6.23 8.51 2.21
C VAL A 188 5.65 9.62 3.07
N TYR A 189 4.85 9.25 4.07
CA TYR A 189 4.11 10.18 4.90
C TYR A 189 4.29 9.88 6.39
N GLY A 190 4.51 10.95 7.14
CA GLY A 190 4.45 10.97 8.60
C GLY A 190 3.14 11.56 9.11
N ILE A 191 3.03 11.67 10.43
CA ILE A 191 1.95 12.44 11.06
C ILE A 191 2.29 13.92 10.89
N ALA A 192 1.37 14.72 10.35
CA ALA A 192 1.51 16.16 10.45
C ALA A 192 1.41 16.51 11.94
N SER A 193 2.53 16.88 12.58
CA SER A 193 2.47 17.41 13.93
C SER A 193 1.52 18.60 13.88
N GLU A 194 0.47 18.61 14.71
CA GLU A 194 -0.33 19.80 14.93
C GLU A 194 0.63 20.95 15.18
N ALA A 195 0.43 22.07 14.47
CA ALA A 195 1.14 23.29 14.76
C ALA A 195 0.97 23.57 16.26
N VAL A 196 2.07 23.51 17.02
CA VAL A 196 2.09 23.98 18.41
C VAL A 196 1.43 25.36 18.37
N PRO A 197 0.29 25.59 19.05
CA PRO A 197 -0.34 26.89 19.01
C PRO A 197 0.70 27.87 19.50
N ALA A 198 1.05 28.83 18.63
CA ALA A 198 1.96 29.91 18.97
C ALA A 198 1.47 30.49 20.30
N LYS A 199 2.32 30.41 21.34
CA LYS A 199 2.04 31.04 22.63
C LYS A 199 1.60 32.47 22.33
N THR A 200 0.32 32.74 22.51
CA THR A 200 -0.21 34.09 22.46
C THR A 200 0.46 34.83 23.60
N GLU A 201 1.25 35.85 23.25
CA GLU A 201 1.86 36.77 24.21
C GLU A 201 0.79 37.25 25.20
N GLN A 202 0.95 36.94 26.48
CA GLN A 202 0.35 37.77 27.52
C GLN A 202 1.32 38.90 27.81
N LYS A 203 1.18 39.99 27.04
CA LYS A 203 1.55 41.31 27.53
C LYS A 203 0.63 41.66 28.70
N LYS A 204 1.20 41.80 29.88
CA LYS A 204 0.77 42.78 30.88
C LYS A 204 1.94 43.17 31.75
#